data_AF-A0AA95KC31-F1
#
_entry.id   AF-A0AA95KC31-F1
#
_cell.length_a   1.000
_cell.length_b   1.000
_cell.length_c   1.000
_cell.angle_alpha   90.00
_cell.angle_beta   90.00
_cell.angle_gamma   90.00
#
_symmetry.space_group_name_H-M   'P 1'
#
loop_
_entity.id
_entity.type
_entity.pdbx_description
1 polymer ?
#
loop_
_entity_poly.entity_id
_entity_poly.type
_entity_poly.pdbx_seq_one_letter_code
_entity_poly.pdbx_strand_id
1 'polypeptide(L)'
;MTELLINQHIELAYKHSFLITAKKYQVIIGLREPNSLGQTLLKEGYPCKSFHMKAKSSPTGPTAGFITEKACYSKVPPNDYPKHDINILSAKAKGAKAIDLVISESRLRELLIENLIHLGNEKYSAYYPGGEEKFFINKKGAVFDDNRNPVKVMTNPPQYGEQTTDSRPITADYDLFAIIPRENQSYNQLPLNIPPRPIKENYDIFKKHNLDFLKLKSVFGEGDKNMGNIHFFAKTIIKSLNNCVRDEGYKGGNLVWHGDETSNPFSPGFDINDHPIFFHPNGMILRVKEKSDLNKYYSIFKSQGFAPEYSSRF
;
A
#
# COMPACT_ATOMS: atom_id res chain seq x y z
N MET A 1 36.84 4.45 2.60
CA MET A 1 36.14 4.72 3.88
C MET A 1 34.78 4.04 3.79
N THR A 2 34.56 2.96 4.54
CA THR A 2 33.26 2.27 4.55
C THR A 2 32.30 3.14 5.36
N GLU A 3 31.46 3.91 4.69
CA GLU A 3 30.41 4.67 5.38
C GLU A 3 29.49 3.69 6.11
N LEU A 4 29.41 3.83 7.44
CA LEU A 4 28.55 3.01 8.25
C LEU A 4 27.11 3.46 8.06
N LEU A 5 26.22 2.52 7.76
CA LEU A 5 24.79 2.76 7.89
C LEU A 5 24.49 3.05 9.38
N ILE A 6 23.51 3.89 9.66
CA ILE A 6 23.04 4.16 11.03
C ILE A 6 21.60 3.64 11.15
N ASN A 7 21.35 2.80 12.14
CA ASN A 7 20.01 2.26 12.38
C ASN A 7 19.06 3.37 12.83
N GLN A 8 17.87 3.43 12.25
CA GLN A 8 16.87 4.44 12.58
C GLN A 8 15.76 3.82 13.46
N HIS A 9 15.32 4.58 14.48
CA HIS A 9 14.14 4.21 15.26
C HIS A 9 12.88 4.52 14.46
N ILE A 10 12.22 3.47 13.96
CA ILE A 10 10.94 3.54 13.26
C ILE A 10 9.91 2.73 14.02
N GLU A 11 8.79 3.38 14.37
CA GLU A 11 7.58 2.69 14.82
C GLU A 11 6.75 2.27 13.62
N LEU A 12 6.69 0.96 13.42
CA LEU A 12 5.97 0.35 12.31
C LEU A 12 5.37 -0.98 12.80
N ALA A 13 4.08 -1.18 12.54
CA ALA A 13 3.44 -2.47 12.82
C ALA A 13 4.13 -3.59 12.01
N TYR A 14 4.41 -4.71 12.68
CA TYR A 14 5.02 -5.89 12.09
C TYR A 14 6.44 -5.72 11.52
N LYS A 15 7.19 -4.70 11.96
CA LYS A 15 8.58 -4.48 11.51
C LYS A 15 9.50 -5.67 11.77
N HIS A 16 9.25 -6.46 12.82
CA HIS A 16 10.08 -7.64 13.13
C HIS A 16 9.93 -8.71 12.06
N SER A 17 8.71 -8.91 11.55
CA SER A 17 8.44 -9.83 10.44
C SER A 17 9.22 -9.50 9.17
N PHE A 18 9.39 -8.20 8.87
CA PHE A 18 10.24 -7.75 7.76
C PHE A 18 11.71 -8.12 8.00
N LEU A 19 12.26 -7.83 9.19
CA LEU A 19 13.65 -8.15 9.54
C LEU A 19 13.92 -9.68 9.56
N ILE A 20 12.99 -10.47 10.09
CA ILE A 20 13.08 -11.94 10.10
C ILE A 20 13.12 -12.46 8.66
N THR A 21 12.23 -11.97 7.80
CA THR A 21 12.17 -12.40 6.40
C THR A 21 13.42 -11.98 5.63
N ALA A 22 13.86 -10.72 5.78
CA ALA A 22 15.08 -10.19 5.20
C ALA A 22 16.29 -11.07 5.57
N LYS A 23 16.47 -11.34 6.87
CA LYS A 23 17.54 -12.20 7.39
C LYS A 23 17.47 -13.63 6.85
N LYS A 24 16.28 -14.24 6.83
CA LYS A 24 16.07 -15.62 6.38
C LYS A 24 16.47 -15.83 4.93
N TYR A 25 16.12 -14.90 4.05
CA TYR A 25 16.39 -15.02 2.61
C TYR A 25 17.65 -14.28 2.15
N GLN A 26 18.32 -13.56 3.06
CA GLN A 26 19.45 -12.70 2.76
C GLN A 26 19.11 -11.65 1.70
N VAL A 27 17.95 -11.00 1.84
CA VAL A 27 17.46 -9.95 0.94
C VAL A 27 17.24 -8.66 1.71
N ILE A 28 17.33 -7.52 1.04
CA ILE A 28 16.84 -6.24 1.59
C ILE A 28 15.40 -6.05 1.11
N ILE A 29 14.49 -5.77 2.04
CA ILE A 29 13.09 -5.50 1.73
C ILE A 29 12.85 -4.00 1.86
N GLY A 30 12.43 -3.36 0.78
CA GLY A 30 11.97 -1.97 0.75
C GLY A 30 10.45 -1.91 0.87
N LEU A 31 9.95 -1.08 1.77
CA LEU A 31 8.54 -0.81 2.01
C LEU A 31 8.26 0.67 1.74
N ARG A 32 7.17 0.99 1.03
CA ARG A 32 6.66 2.37 0.99
C ARG A 32 6.05 2.70 2.34
N GLU A 33 6.40 3.83 2.93
CA GLU A 33 5.96 4.16 4.28
C GLU A 33 4.42 4.11 4.39
N PRO A 34 3.88 3.19 5.20
CA PRO A 34 2.44 3.06 5.31
C PRO A 34 1.89 4.18 6.18
N ASN A 35 0.69 4.64 5.84
CA ASN A 35 -0.02 5.65 6.61
C ASN A 35 -0.21 5.16 8.08
N SER A 36 0.19 5.98 9.05
CA SER A 36 0.09 5.71 10.48
C SER A 36 -1.31 5.27 10.92
N LEU A 37 -2.35 5.84 10.32
CA LEU A 37 -3.76 5.55 10.63
C LEU A 37 -4.20 4.16 10.21
N GLY A 38 -3.56 3.59 9.20
CA GLY A 38 -3.76 2.18 8.86
C GLY A 38 -3.10 1.25 9.88
N GLN A 39 -2.00 1.66 10.50
CA GLN A 39 -1.24 0.80 11.39
C GLN A 39 -2.00 0.43 12.68
N THR A 40 -2.78 1.35 13.24
CA THR A 40 -3.63 1.06 14.41
C THR A 40 -4.76 0.10 14.05
N LEU A 41 -5.42 0.29 12.91
CA LEU A 41 -6.42 -0.66 12.38
C LEU A 41 -5.82 -2.05 12.12
N LEU A 42 -4.59 -2.11 11.60
CA LEU A 42 -3.89 -3.37 11.41
C LEU A 42 -3.57 -4.08 12.74
N LYS A 43 -3.24 -3.33 13.80
CA LYS A 43 -3.04 -3.87 15.16
C LYS A 43 -4.36 -4.36 15.78
N GLU A 44 -5.48 -3.71 15.47
CA GLU A 44 -6.83 -4.19 15.82
C GLU A 44 -7.24 -5.45 15.03
N GLY A 45 -6.49 -5.79 13.99
CA GLY A 45 -6.66 -7.02 13.21
C GLY A 45 -7.62 -6.89 12.03
N TYR A 46 -7.93 -5.66 11.60
CA TYR A 46 -8.67 -5.44 10.35
C TYR A 46 -7.89 -5.98 9.15
N PRO A 47 -8.56 -6.60 8.15
CA PRO A 47 -7.91 -6.95 6.89
C PRO A 47 -7.46 -5.69 6.14
N CYS A 48 -6.43 -5.80 5.31
CA CYS A 48 -6.05 -4.73 4.39
C CYS A 48 -6.50 -5.00 2.96
N LYS A 49 -6.53 -3.95 2.14
CA LYS A 49 -6.99 -4.02 0.76
C LYS A 49 -6.15 -5.02 -0.04
N SER A 50 -6.81 -5.86 -0.82
CA SER A 50 -6.14 -6.79 -1.73
C SER A 50 -5.76 -6.10 -3.03
N PHE A 51 -4.99 -6.80 -3.88
CA PHE A 51 -4.67 -6.35 -5.23
C PHE A 51 -5.91 -5.93 -6.04
N HIS A 52 -7.08 -6.50 -5.78
CA HIS A 52 -8.30 -6.24 -6.54
C HIS A 52 -9.06 -4.98 -6.09
N MET A 53 -8.74 -4.43 -4.93
CA MET A 53 -9.30 -3.16 -4.46
C MET A 53 -8.39 -1.99 -4.85
N LYS A 54 -8.82 -1.20 -5.85
CA LYS A 54 -8.03 -0.07 -6.38
C LYS A 54 -8.45 1.30 -5.81
N ALA A 55 -9.56 1.34 -5.07
CA ALA A 55 -10.04 2.56 -4.40
C ALA A 55 -9.06 3.02 -3.31
N LYS A 56 -9.10 4.32 -2.97
CA LYS A 56 -8.16 4.91 -2.02
C LYS A 56 -8.76 4.98 -0.62
N SER A 57 -7.90 4.89 0.40
CA SER A 57 -8.32 5.06 1.78
C SER A 57 -8.62 6.51 2.15
N SER A 58 -9.34 6.68 3.25
CA SER A 58 -9.60 7.97 3.89
C SER A 58 -8.40 8.49 4.68
N PRO A 59 -8.14 9.81 4.67
CA PRO A 59 -7.09 10.43 5.46
C PRO A 59 -7.55 10.91 6.84
N THR A 60 -8.87 11.02 7.10
CA THR A 60 -9.40 11.78 8.24
C THR A 60 -10.82 11.35 8.62
N GLY A 61 -11.37 11.97 9.67
CA GLY A 61 -12.71 11.71 10.17
C GLY A 61 -12.92 10.30 10.72
N PRO A 62 -14.18 9.89 10.94
CA PRO A 62 -14.47 8.55 11.44
C PRO A 62 -14.05 7.45 10.45
N THR A 63 -13.89 7.80 9.16
CA THR A 63 -13.50 6.86 8.10
C THR A 63 -12.00 6.70 7.97
N ALA A 64 -11.18 7.50 8.68
CA ALA A 64 -9.72 7.52 8.59
C ALA A 64 -9.12 6.11 8.54
N GLY A 65 -8.26 5.85 7.56
CA GLY A 65 -7.60 4.57 7.38
C GLY A 65 -8.42 3.49 6.64
N PHE A 66 -9.75 3.61 6.56
CA PHE A 66 -10.59 2.67 5.81
C PHE A 66 -10.71 3.02 4.33
N ILE A 67 -11.11 2.04 3.51
CA ILE A 67 -11.56 2.27 2.13
C ILE A 67 -13.04 2.64 2.12
N THR A 68 -13.39 3.85 1.66
CA THR A 68 -14.76 4.38 1.73
C THR A 68 -15.54 4.11 0.45
N GLU A 69 -16.85 3.87 0.58
CA GLU A 69 -17.73 3.73 -0.58
C GLU A 69 -17.85 5.05 -1.35
N LYS A 70 -18.10 6.16 -0.64
CA LYS A 70 -18.20 7.50 -1.23
C LYS A 70 -16.81 8.11 -1.38
N ALA A 71 -16.51 8.66 -2.56
CA ALA A 71 -15.24 9.32 -2.84
C ALA A 71 -14.97 10.55 -1.96
N CYS A 72 -16.01 11.27 -1.53
CA CYS A 72 -15.87 12.44 -0.66
C CYS A 72 -15.25 12.13 0.71
N TYR A 73 -15.32 10.87 1.15
CA TYR A 73 -14.67 10.43 2.38
C TYR A 73 -13.29 9.81 2.15
N SER A 74 -12.72 9.92 0.95
CA SER A 74 -11.41 9.36 0.62
C SER A 74 -10.34 10.45 0.55
N LYS A 75 -9.08 10.06 0.34
CA LYS A 75 -7.96 11.02 0.17
C LYS A 75 -7.90 11.65 -1.22
N VAL A 76 -8.72 11.20 -2.18
CA VAL A 76 -8.66 11.75 -3.54
C VAL A 76 -9.27 13.15 -3.59
N PRO A 77 -8.75 14.07 -4.41
CA PRO A 77 -9.38 15.38 -4.61
C PRO A 77 -10.71 15.24 -5.39
N PRO A 78 -11.60 16.24 -5.33
CA PRO A 78 -12.90 16.22 -6.02
C PRO A 78 -12.82 15.87 -7.52
N ASN A 79 -11.79 16.35 -8.22
CA ASN A 79 -11.57 16.06 -9.64
C ASN A 79 -11.35 14.56 -9.94
N ASP A 80 -10.90 13.80 -8.94
CA ASP A 80 -10.63 12.36 -9.04
C ASP A 80 -11.76 11.49 -8.46
N TYR A 81 -12.85 12.08 -7.95
CA TYR A 81 -14.00 11.31 -7.44
C TYR A 81 -14.55 10.31 -8.45
N PRO A 82 -14.76 10.66 -9.74
CA PRO A 82 -15.26 9.70 -10.73
C PRO A 82 -14.37 8.47 -10.87
N LYS A 83 -13.04 8.63 -10.78
CA LYS A 83 -12.08 7.53 -10.83
C LYS A 83 -12.19 6.63 -9.60
N HIS A 84 -12.38 7.22 -8.42
CA HIS A 84 -12.62 6.46 -7.19
C HIS A 84 -13.92 5.65 -7.31
N ASP A 85 -15.01 6.28 -7.75
CA ASP A 85 -16.32 5.63 -7.88
C ASP A 85 -16.28 4.47 -8.89
N ILE A 86 -15.58 4.62 -10.02
CA ILE A 86 -15.34 3.54 -10.98
C ILE A 86 -14.61 2.36 -10.32
N ASN A 87 -13.60 2.62 -9.48
CA ASN A 87 -12.90 1.56 -8.77
C ASN A 87 -13.80 0.85 -7.74
N ILE A 88 -14.67 1.58 -7.05
CA ILE A 88 -15.65 1.01 -6.12
C ILE A 88 -16.67 0.14 -6.86
N LEU A 89 -17.22 0.63 -7.98
CA LEU A 89 -18.15 -0.13 -8.83
C LEU A 89 -17.49 -1.40 -9.37
N SER A 90 -16.23 -1.31 -9.84
CA SER A 90 -15.46 -2.46 -10.30
C SER A 90 -15.25 -3.50 -9.18
N ALA A 91 -14.94 -3.05 -7.96
CA ALA A 91 -14.78 -3.94 -6.82
C ALA A 91 -16.10 -4.62 -6.44
N LYS A 92 -17.22 -3.88 -6.44
CA LYS A 92 -18.57 -4.43 -6.18
C LYS A 92 -18.98 -5.46 -7.22
N ALA A 93 -18.70 -5.20 -8.49
CA ALA A 93 -18.95 -6.17 -9.57
C ALA A 93 -18.13 -7.47 -9.39
N LYS A 94 -17.00 -7.40 -8.68
CA LYS A 94 -16.18 -8.56 -8.29
C LYS A 94 -16.57 -9.16 -6.94
N GLY A 95 -17.64 -8.70 -6.30
CA GLY A 95 -18.18 -9.26 -5.06
C GLY A 95 -17.78 -8.53 -3.78
N ALA A 96 -17.07 -7.39 -3.84
CA ALA A 96 -16.87 -6.55 -2.66
C ALA A 96 -18.21 -5.98 -2.17
N LYS A 97 -18.35 -5.79 -0.85
CA LYS A 97 -19.55 -5.24 -0.22
C LYS A 97 -19.25 -3.89 0.39
N ALA A 98 -20.24 -3.00 0.34
CA ALA A 98 -20.25 -1.78 1.15
C ALA A 98 -21.02 -2.08 2.43
N ILE A 99 -20.37 -1.94 3.57
CA ILE A 99 -20.91 -2.25 4.90
C ILE A 99 -20.90 -1.01 5.77
N ASP A 100 -21.80 -0.97 6.75
CA ASP A 100 -21.92 0.16 7.66
C ASP A 100 -20.69 0.26 8.56
N LEU A 101 -20.15 1.46 8.69
CA LEU A 101 -19.00 1.73 9.52
C LEU A 101 -19.42 1.73 11.00
N VAL A 102 -18.73 0.88 11.76
CA VAL A 102 -18.78 0.86 13.22
C VAL A 102 -17.35 0.97 13.73
N ILE A 103 -17.07 1.96 14.56
CA ILE A 103 -15.75 2.18 15.17
C ILE A 103 -15.80 1.89 16.67
N SER A 104 -14.69 1.42 17.23
CA SER A 104 -14.57 1.18 18.67
C SER A 104 -14.43 2.51 19.44
N GLU A 105 -14.72 2.47 20.74
CA GLU A 105 -14.44 3.60 21.65
C GLU A 105 -12.95 3.99 21.65
N SER A 106 -12.07 3.00 21.56
CA SER A 106 -10.62 3.23 21.46
C SER A 106 -10.28 3.99 20.18
N ARG A 107 -10.85 3.59 19.04
CA ARG A 107 -10.66 4.25 17.76
C ARG A 107 -11.20 5.68 17.79
N LEU A 108 -12.39 5.90 18.35
CA LEU A 108 -12.94 7.25 18.49
C LEU A 108 -12.02 8.17 19.30
N ARG A 109 -11.47 7.69 20.42
CA ARG A 109 -10.52 8.45 21.24
C ARG A 109 -9.23 8.77 20.48
N GLU A 110 -8.68 7.80 19.77
CA GLU A 110 -7.50 7.99 18.91
C GLU A 110 -7.77 9.11 17.90
N LEU A 111 -8.89 9.06 17.17
CA LEU A 111 -9.23 10.07 16.16
C LEU A 111 -9.39 11.47 16.74
N LEU A 112 -9.90 11.60 17.97
CA LEU A 112 -10.00 12.87 18.68
C LEU A 112 -8.62 13.41 19.10
N ILE A 113 -7.75 12.54 19.64
CA ILE A 113 -6.38 12.90 20.07
C ILE A 113 -5.53 13.34 18.87
N GLU A 114 -5.65 12.62 17.75
CA GLU A 114 -4.94 12.92 16.51
C GLU A 114 -5.55 14.10 15.72
N ASN A 115 -6.59 14.77 16.26
CA ASN A 115 -7.30 15.87 15.62
C ASN A 115 -7.85 15.54 14.21
N LEU A 116 -8.22 14.28 13.99
CA LEU A 116 -8.82 13.83 12.73
C LEU A 116 -10.34 13.96 12.74
N ILE A 117 -10.93 14.14 13.91
CA ILE A 117 -12.34 14.41 14.07
C ILE A 117 -12.51 15.44 15.19
N HIS A 118 -13.43 16.38 15.00
CA HIS A 118 -13.73 17.44 15.98
C HIS A 118 -15.12 17.20 16.57
N LEU A 119 -15.25 17.34 17.89
CA LEU A 119 -16.53 17.23 18.58
C LEU A 119 -17.12 18.62 18.82
N GLY A 120 -18.30 18.87 18.26
CA GLY A 120 -19.16 20.02 18.57
C GLY A 120 -20.31 19.63 19.50
N ASN A 121 -21.42 20.38 19.45
CA ASN A 121 -22.66 20.10 20.19
C ASN A 121 -23.31 18.79 19.71
N GLU A 122 -22.77 17.65 20.13
CA GLU A 122 -23.19 16.27 19.83
C GLU A 122 -23.03 15.82 18.37
N LYS A 123 -22.36 16.63 17.54
CA LYS A 123 -21.95 16.28 16.18
C LYS A 123 -20.44 16.21 16.09
N TYR A 124 -19.97 15.35 15.21
CA TYR A 124 -18.57 15.28 14.84
C TYR A 124 -18.35 15.94 13.47
N SER A 125 -17.20 16.54 13.22
CA SER A 125 -16.81 16.99 11.88
C SER A 125 -15.36 16.66 11.54
N ALA A 126 -15.07 16.60 10.25
CA ALA A 126 -13.72 16.37 9.74
C ALA A 126 -13.51 17.03 8.37
N TYR A 127 -12.29 17.48 8.10
CA TYR A 127 -11.92 18.15 6.85
C TYR A 127 -11.34 17.14 5.86
N TYR A 128 -12.11 16.81 4.84
CA TYR A 128 -11.71 16.00 3.70
C TYR A 128 -11.17 16.91 2.57
N PRO A 129 -10.52 16.34 1.53
CA PRO A 129 -10.09 17.13 0.37
C PRO A 129 -11.20 17.93 -0.30
N GLY A 130 -12.46 17.47 -0.21
CA GLY A 130 -13.63 18.16 -0.74
C GLY A 130 -14.28 19.19 0.17
N GLY A 131 -13.82 19.34 1.42
CA GLY A 131 -14.41 20.24 2.40
C GLY A 131 -14.72 19.58 3.74
N GLU A 132 -15.41 20.32 4.61
CA GLU A 132 -15.86 19.83 5.91
C GLU A 132 -17.08 18.89 5.75
N GLU A 133 -17.00 17.73 6.38
CA GLU A 133 -18.09 16.76 6.45
C GLU A 133 -18.51 16.57 7.91
N LYS A 134 -19.82 16.40 8.13
CA LYS A 134 -20.41 16.23 9.47
C LYS A 134 -20.94 14.83 9.67
N PHE A 135 -20.78 14.33 10.89
CA PHE A 135 -21.10 12.98 11.29
C PHE A 135 -21.84 12.92 12.62
N PHE A 136 -22.61 11.86 12.79
CA PHE A 136 -23.12 11.41 14.08
C PHE A 136 -22.54 10.03 14.38
N ILE A 137 -22.09 9.83 15.62
CA ILE A 137 -21.60 8.54 16.09
C ILE A 137 -22.45 8.17 17.29
N ASN A 138 -23.16 7.04 17.21
CA ASN A 138 -24.02 6.61 18.32
C ASN A 138 -23.21 5.86 19.40
N LYS A 139 -23.85 5.53 20.51
CA LYS A 139 -23.24 4.80 21.64
C LYS A 139 -22.72 3.39 21.29
N LYS A 140 -23.08 2.85 20.12
CA LYS A 140 -22.56 1.57 19.61
C LYS A 140 -21.42 1.76 18.62
N GLY A 141 -20.97 3.00 18.41
CA GLY A 141 -19.91 3.34 17.46
C GLY A 141 -20.36 3.39 16.00
N ALA A 142 -21.65 3.22 15.71
CA ALA A 142 -22.14 3.30 14.33
C ALA A 142 -22.12 4.75 13.84
N VAL A 143 -21.60 4.93 12.62
CA VAL A 143 -21.31 6.24 12.03
C VAL A 143 -22.36 6.59 10.97
N PHE A 144 -22.90 7.81 11.07
CA PHE A 144 -23.90 8.35 10.15
C PHE A 144 -23.44 9.70 9.60
N ASP A 145 -23.84 10.02 8.37
CA ASP A 145 -23.64 11.35 7.77
C ASP A 145 -24.65 12.37 8.31
N ASP A 146 -24.53 13.64 7.90
CA ASP A 146 -25.40 14.73 8.38
C ASP A 146 -26.89 14.49 8.06
N ASN A 147 -27.18 13.70 7.03
CA ASN A 147 -28.51 13.27 6.63
C ASN A 147 -28.98 11.99 7.36
N ARG A 148 -28.25 11.54 8.39
CA ARG A 148 -28.51 10.32 9.16
C ARG A 148 -28.42 9.01 8.36
N ASN A 149 -27.79 9.02 7.19
CA ASN A 149 -27.53 7.78 6.46
C ASN A 149 -26.29 7.09 7.04
N PRO A 150 -26.26 5.75 7.12
CA PRO A 150 -25.04 5.03 7.51
C PRO A 150 -23.88 5.37 6.59
N VAL A 151 -22.74 5.72 7.17
CA VAL A 151 -21.48 5.86 6.43
C VAL A 151 -20.96 4.47 6.11
N LYS A 152 -20.64 4.21 4.84
CA LYS A 152 -20.23 2.90 4.37
C LYS A 152 -18.75 2.83 4.00
N VAL A 153 -18.15 1.71 4.37
CA VAL A 153 -16.78 1.30 4.05
C VAL A 153 -16.79 -0.02 3.31
N MET A 154 -15.73 -0.30 2.57
CA MET A 154 -15.66 -1.47 1.69
C MET A 154 -15.08 -2.69 2.41
N THR A 155 -15.47 -3.88 1.95
CA THR A 155 -14.73 -5.13 2.14
C THR A 155 -13.81 -5.39 0.94
N ASN A 156 -12.94 -6.40 1.04
CA ASN A 156 -12.28 -6.92 -0.16
C ASN A 156 -13.28 -7.64 -1.07
N PRO A 157 -13.03 -7.70 -2.39
CA PRO A 157 -13.59 -8.75 -3.23
C PRO A 157 -12.79 -10.06 -3.04
N PRO A 158 -13.38 -11.24 -3.31
CA PRO A 158 -12.65 -12.51 -3.35
C PRO A 158 -11.47 -12.46 -4.32
N GLN A 159 -10.39 -13.18 -3.99
CA GLN A 159 -9.30 -13.38 -4.93
C GLN A 159 -9.76 -14.26 -6.09
N TYR A 160 -9.07 -14.17 -7.23
CA TYR A 160 -9.35 -15.05 -8.35
C TYR A 160 -9.14 -16.51 -7.93
N GLY A 161 -10.18 -17.34 -8.12
CA GLY A 161 -10.21 -18.74 -7.68
C GLY A 161 -10.80 -18.96 -6.29
N GLU A 162 -11.12 -17.91 -5.54
CA GLU A 162 -11.76 -17.99 -4.23
C GLU A 162 -13.25 -17.63 -4.33
N GLN A 163 -14.08 -18.30 -3.52
CA GLN A 163 -15.53 -18.05 -3.47
C GLN A 163 -15.93 -17.03 -2.40
N THR A 164 -15.09 -16.87 -1.37
CA THR A 164 -15.40 -16.05 -0.20
C THR A 164 -14.22 -15.16 0.16
N THR A 165 -14.50 -14.09 0.90
CA THR A 165 -13.48 -13.17 1.41
C THR A 165 -13.90 -12.67 2.78
N ASP A 166 -12.98 -12.00 3.49
CA ASP A 166 -13.28 -11.40 4.78
C ASP A 166 -14.41 -10.37 4.64
N SER A 167 -15.39 -10.47 5.53
CA SER A 167 -16.57 -9.61 5.55
C SER A 167 -16.35 -8.32 6.36
N ARG A 168 -15.20 -8.18 7.01
CA ARG A 168 -14.81 -7.00 7.78
C ARG A 168 -14.35 -5.88 6.85
N PRO A 169 -14.41 -4.62 7.32
CA PRO A 169 -13.95 -3.49 6.52
C PRO A 169 -12.44 -3.53 6.36
N ILE A 170 -11.95 -3.03 5.23
CA ILE A 170 -10.54 -3.08 4.88
C ILE A 170 -9.82 -1.75 5.12
N THR A 171 -8.56 -1.84 5.54
CA THR A 171 -7.62 -0.71 5.62
C THR A 171 -6.57 -0.76 4.50
N ALA A 172 -5.62 0.17 4.50
CA ALA A 172 -4.50 0.16 3.55
C ALA A 172 -3.55 -1.03 3.81
N ASP A 173 -3.01 -1.60 2.75
CA ASP A 173 -1.99 -2.63 2.75
C ASP A 173 -0.58 -2.03 2.80
N TYR A 174 0.41 -2.92 2.86
CA TYR A 174 1.82 -2.55 2.82
C TYR A 174 2.33 -2.75 1.39
N ASP A 175 2.49 -1.63 0.68
CA ASP A 175 3.01 -1.59 -0.68
C ASP A 175 4.55 -1.71 -0.65
N LEU A 176 5.10 -2.79 -1.21
CA LEU A 176 6.55 -2.95 -1.27
C LEU A 176 7.17 -1.94 -2.26
N PHE A 177 8.24 -1.29 -1.82
CA PHE A 177 9.05 -0.42 -2.68
C PHE A 177 10.02 -1.24 -3.54
N ALA A 178 10.73 -2.18 -2.92
CA ALA A 178 11.72 -3.01 -3.61
C ALA A 178 11.91 -4.36 -2.90
N ILE A 179 12.22 -5.41 -3.64
CA ILE A 179 12.86 -6.62 -3.10
C ILE A 179 14.26 -6.70 -3.72
N ILE A 180 15.28 -6.49 -2.90
CA ILE A 180 16.67 -6.39 -3.37
C ILE A 180 17.42 -7.68 -3.00
N PRO A 181 17.65 -8.58 -3.96
CA PRO A 181 18.33 -9.85 -3.74
C PRO A 181 19.86 -9.70 -3.61
N ARG A 182 20.54 -10.77 -3.22
CA ARG A 182 21.98 -10.92 -3.50
C ARG A 182 22.23 -10.98 -5.01
N GLU A 183 23.44 -10.65 -5.45
CA GLU A 183 23.82 -10.74 -6.87
C GLU A 183 23.60 -12.14 -7.47
N ASN A 184 23.91 -13.20 -6.73
CA ASN A 184 23.68 -14.57 -7.18
C ASN A 184 22.18 -14.99 -7.19
N GLN A 185 21.30 -14.17 -6.62
CA GLN A 185 19.85 -14.35 -6.59
C GLN A 185 19.13 -13.35 -7.51
N SER A 186 19.85 -12.47 -8.21
CA SER A 186 19.26 -11.34 -8.94
C SER A 186 18.73 -11.70 -10.32
N TYR A 187 18.94 -12.94 -10.79
CA TYR A 187 18.34 -13.40 -12.03
C TYR A 187 16.86 -13.77 -11.81
N ASN A 188 15.99 -12.78 -11.93
CA ASN A 188 14.56 -12.89 -11.69
C ASN A 188 13.77 -12.49 -12.93
N GLN A 189 13.26 -13.47 -13.67
CA GLN A 189 12.46 -13.18 -14.86
C GLN A 189 11.03 -12.79 -14.48
N LEU A 190 10.54 -11.68 -15.04
CA LEU A 190 9.15 -11.22 -14.90
C LEU A 190 8.28 -11.70 -16.06
N PRO A 191 7.03 -12.13 -15.81
CA PRO A 191 6.11 -12.57 -16.87
C PRO A 191 5.88 -11.49 -17.94
N LEU A 192 5.80 -10.23 -17.52
CA LEU A 192 5.64 -9.07 -18.39
C LEU A 192 6.89 -8.20 -18.35
N ASN A 193 7.27 -7.62 -19.50
CA ASN A 193 8.33 -6.64 -19.56
C ASN A 193 7.95 -5.35 -18.82
N ILE A 194 8.93 -4.52 -18.50
CA ILE A 194 8.69 -3.19 -17.93
C ILE A 194 9.10 -2.16 -18.98
N PRO A 195 8.15 -1.64 -19.78
CA PRO A 195 8.49 -0.71 -20.85
C PRO A 195 9.09 0.57 -20.26
N PRO A 196 10.16 1.12 -20.87
CA PRO A 196 10.71 2.40 -20.46
C PRO A 196 9.65 3.50 -20.60
N ARG A 197 9.74 4.52 -19.76
CA ARG A 197 8.84 5.68 -19.83
C ARG A 197 9.58 6.85 -20.48
N PRO A 198 8.99 7.50 -21.51
CA PRO A 198 9.59 8.71 -22.06
C PRO A 198 9.62 9.83 -21.02
N ILE A 199 10.68 10.64 -21.04
CA ILE A 199 10.77 11.86 -20.23
C ILE A 199 9.63 12.81 -20.63
N LYS A 200 9.00 13.46 -19.64
CA LYS A 200 7.75 14.24 -19.76
C LYS A 200 7.69 15.15 -21.01
N GLU A 201 8.80 15.81 -21.35
CA GLU A 201 8.92 16.76 -22.46
C GLU A 201 8.56 16.16 -23.84
N ASN A 202 8.70 14.84 -24.00
CA ASN A 202 8.40 14.15 -25.26
C ASN A 202 7.24 13.14 -25.14
N TYR A 203 6.56 13.08 -24.00
CA TYR A 203 5.58 12.02 -23.72
C TYR A 203 4.45 11.99 -24.76
N ASP A 204 3.92 13.15 -25.15
CA ASP A 204 2.83 13.23 -26.13
C ASP A 204 3.27 12.87 -27.55
N ILE A 205 4.52 13.20 -27.91
CA ILE A 205 5.13 12.82 -29.19
C ILE A 205 5.25 11.30 -29.27
N PHE A 206 5.88 10.68 -28.27
CA PHE A 206 6.08 9.24 -28.23
C PHE A 206 4.77 8.45 -28.14
N LYS A 207 3.78 8.97 -27.41
CA LYS A 207 2.44 8.39 -27.34
C LYS A 207 1.73 8.42 -28.69
N LYS A 208 1.88 9.51 -29.46
CA LYS A 208 1.34 9.63 -30.83
C LYS A 208 1.95 8.64 -31.81
N HIS A 209 3.25 8.34 -31.67
CA HIS A 209 3.96 7.42 -32.57
C HIS A 209 3.77 5.93 -32.24
N ASN A 210 3.07 5.58 -31.15
CA ASN A 210 2.71 4.19 -30.78
C ASN A 210 3.89 3.19 -30.85
N LEU A 211 5.07 3.64 -30.43
CA LEU A 211 6.32 2.88 -30.58
C LEU A 211 6.27 1.57 -29.80
N ASP A 212 6.70 0.49 -30.45
CA ASP A 212 6.53 -0.87 -29.96
C ASP A 212 7.35 -1.18 -28.69
N PHE A 213 8.51 -0.56 -28.51
CA PHE A 213 9.32 -0.73 -27.29
C PHE A 213 8.72 -0.04 -26.05
N LEU A 214 7.71 0.83 -26.21
CA LEU A 214 6.97 1.46 -25.12
C LEU A 214 5.76 0.63 -24.66
N LYS A 215 5.49 -0.50 -25.32
CA LYS A 215 4.34 -1.35 -25.02
C LYS A 215 4.69 -2.41 -23.99
N LEU A 216 3.69 -2.71 -23.16
CA LEU A 216 3.70 -3.87 -22.28
C LEU A 216 3.56 -5.14 -23.14
N LYS A 217 4.47 -6.08 -22.94
CA LYS A 217 4.57 -7.34 -23.68
C LYS A 217 4.76 -8.48 -22.69
N SER A 218 4.17 -9.62 -23.02
CA SER A 218 4.50 -10.87 -22.37
C SER A 218 5.93 -11.27 -22.74
N VAL A 219 6.75 -11.57 -21.74
CA VAL A 219 8.03 -12.25 -21.90
C VAL A 219 7.77 -13.75 -21.83
N PHE A 220 7.02 -14.19 -20.81
CA PHE A 220 6.53 -15.55 -20.67
C PHE A 220 5.22 -15.55 -19.87
N GLY A 221 4.12 -15.99 -20.49
CA GLY A 221 2.81 -16.06 -19.84
C GLY A 221 2.21 -14.70 -19.45
N GLU A 222 1.26 -14.72 -18.54
CA GLU A 222 0.56 -13.52 -18.04
C GLU A 222 1.04 -13.15 -16.64
N GLY A 223 0.77 -11.90 -16.23
CA GLY A 223 0.92 -11.50 -14.83
C GLY A 223 0.03 -12.33 -13.91
N ASP A 224 0.43 -12.45 -12.64
CA ASP A 224 -0.37 -13.14 -11.63
C ASP A 224 -1.70 -12.40 -11.42
N LYS A 225 -2.81 -13.14 -11.48
CA LYS A 225 -4.17 -12.57 -11.36
C LYS A 225 -4.42 -11.90 -10.01
N ASN A 226 -3.72 -12.31 -8.96
CA ASN A 226 -3.90 -11.83 -7.60
C ASN A 226 -2.73 -10.98 -7.09
N MET A 227 -1.57 -11.01 -7.75
CA MET A 227 -0.35 -10.32 -7.30
C MET A 227 0.28 -9.41 -8.36
N GLY A 228 -0.26 -9.33 -9.57
CA GLY A 228 0.25 -8.50 -10.65
C GLY A 228 1.49 -9.07 -11.35
N ASN A 229 2.34 -8.21 -11.89
CA ASN A 229 3.58 -8.63 -12.54
C ASN A 229 4.64 -8.94 -11.47
N ILE A 230 4.91 -10.22 -11.22
CA ILE A 230 5.77 -10.66 -10.12
C ILE A 230 6.50 -11.95 -10.48
N HIS A 231 7.78 -12.03 -10.12
CA HIS A 231 8.62 -13.21 -10.33
C HIS A 231 8.50 -14.21 -9.17
N PHE A 232 8.96 -15.45 -9.40
CA PHE A 232 8.86 -16.55 -8.43
C PHE A 232 9.53 -16.24 -7.08
N PHE A 233 10.71 -15.63 -7.10
CA PHE A 233 11.44 -15.31 -5.87
C PHE A 233 10.67 -14.28 -5.02
N ALA A 234 10.15 -13.19 -5.63
CA ALA A 234 9.32 -12.21 -4.92
C ALA A 234 8.05 -12.85 -4.33
N LYS A 235 7.37 -13.74 -5.06
CA LYS A 235 6.24 -14.52 -4.50
C LYS A 235 6.64 -15.30 -3.24
N THR A 236 7.84 -15.89 -3.25
CA THR A 236 8.38 -16.64 -2.11
C THR A 236 8.64 -15.73 -0.91
N ILE A 237 9.26 -14.56 -1.14
CA ILE A 237 9.51 -13.56 -0.09
C ILE A 237 8.19 -13.08 0.51
N ILE A 238 7.22 -12.68 -0.30
CA ILE A 238 5.91 -12.20 0.17
C ILE A 238 5.16 -13.27 0.95
N LYS A 239 5.19 -14.53 0.48
CA LYS A 239 4.57 -15.65 1.21
C LYS A 239 5.22 -15.82 2.59
N SER A 240 6.55 -15.81 2.68
CA SER A 240 7.23 -15.93 3.97
C SER A 240 6.96 -14.72 4.86
N LEU A 241 6.92 -13.52 4.29
CA LEU A 241 6.63 -12.29 5.03
C LEU A 241 5.25 -12.34 5.67
N ASN A 242 4.20 -12.69 4.90
CA ASN A 242 2.85 -12.83 5.43
C ASN A 242 2.72 -13.95 6.47
N ASN A 243 3.52 -15.00 6.37
CA ASN A 243 3.59 -16.03 7.43
C ASN A 243 4.19 -15.44 8.71
N CYS A 244 5.34 -14.75 8.63
CA CYS A 244 5.95 -14.11 9.80
C CYS A 244 5.02 -13.06 10.43
N VAL A 245 4.33 -12.26 9.63
CA VAL A 245 3.36 -11.25 10.12
C VAL A 245 2.22 -11.91 10.91
N ARG A 246 1.78 -13.10 10.48
CA ARG A 246 0.77 -13.88 11.19
C ARG A 246 1.31 -14.45 12.49
N ASP A 247 2.55 -14.93 12.49
CA ASP A 247 3.24 -15.42 13.68
C ASP A 247 3.48 -14.31 14.71
N GLU A 248 3.64 -13.05 14.27
CA GLU A 248 3.70 -11.85 15.12
C GLU A 248 2.30 -11.44 15.66
N GLY A 249 1.23 -12.12 15.23
CA GLY A 249 -0.11 -12.00 15.81
C GLY A 249 -1.16 -11.29 14.94
N TYR A 250 -0.84 -10.94 13.70
CA TYR A 250 -1.81 -10.31 12.80
C TYR A 250 -2.97 -11.25 12.45
N LYS A 251 -4.21 -10.75 12.60
CA LYS A 251 -5.45 -11.52 12.35
C LYS A 251 -6.21 -11.09 11.09
N GLY A 252 -5.67 -10.14 10.32
CA GLY A 252 -6.31 -9.62 9.10
C GLY A 252 -5.97 -10.40 7.84
N GLY A 253 -5.23 -11.52 7.93
CA GLY A 253 -4.82 -12.33 6.78
C GLY A 253 -3.47 -11.89 6.21
N ASN A 254 -3.40 -11.65 4.90
CA ASN A 254 -2.20 -11.12 4.27
C ASN A 254 -2.08 -9.62 4.51
N LEU A 255 -0.86 -9.14 4.72
CA LEU A 255 -0.52 -7.72 4.86
C LEU A 255 0.08 -7.15 3.57
N VAL A 256 0.86 -7.96 2.86
CA VAL A 256 1.49 -7.63 1.57
C VAL A 256 0.83 -8.47 0.47
N TRP A 257 0.21 -7.82 -0.52
CA TRP A 257 -0.65 -8.51 -1.49
C TRP A 257 -0.06 -8.67 -2.88
N HIS A 258 0.94 -7.88 -3.26
CA HIS A 258 1.46 -7.87 -4.62
C HIS A 258 2.98 -7.64 -4.68
N GLY A 259 3.53 -7.76 -5.89
CA GLY A 259 4.94 -7.46 -6.17
C GLY A 259 5.34 -6.04 -5.80
N ASP A 260 6.63 -5.80 -5.75
CA ASP A 260 7.20 -4.50 -5.43
C ASP A 260 7.10 -3.50 -6.58
N GLU A 261 7.35 -2.23 -6.28
CA GLU A 261 7.24 -1.14 -7.26
C GLU A 261 8.19 -1.32 -8.45
N THR A 262 9.32 -2.00 -8.26
CA THR A 262 10.28 -2.27 -9.33
C THR A 262 9.70 -3.15 -10.42
N SER A 263 8.76 -4.05 -10.09
CA SER A 263 8.14 -4.98 -11.03
C SER A 263 6.85 -4.44 -11.68
N ASN A 264 6.35 -3.28 -11.22
CA ASN A 264 5.07 -2.71 -11.63
C ASN A 264 5.17 -1.94 -12.97
N PRO A 265 4.60 -2.47 -14.08
CA PRO A 265 4.67 -1.81 -15.38
C PRO A 265 3.79 -0.57 -15.48
N PHE A 266 3.03 -0.24 -14.45
CA PHE A 266 2.14 0.92 -14.41
C PHE A 266 2.59 2.00 -13.43
N SER A 267 3.68 1.79 -12.69
CA SER A 267 4.07 2.76 -11.66
C SER A 267 4.54 4.08 -12.23
N PRO A 268 4.39 5.19 -11.49
CA PRO A 268 4.94 6.45 -11.91
C PRO A 268 6.48 6.49 -11.86
N GLY A 269 7.13 5.52 -11.20
CA GLY A 269 8.55 5.55 -10.82
C GLY A 269 8.71 5.93 -9.35
N PHE A 270 9.91 6.39 -8.98
CA PHE A 270 10.18 6.94 -7.64
C PHE A 270 9.24 8.10 -7.31
N ASP A 271 8.66 8.08 -6.12
CA ASP A 271 8.10 9.28 -5.49
C ASP A 271 8.77 9.47 -4.13
N ILE A 272 9.34 10.64 -3.88
CA ILE A 272 9.97 10.91 -2.59
C ILE A 272 8.95 10.94 -1.44
N ASN A 273 7.69 11.23 -1.76
CA ASN A 273 6.59 11.22 -0.80
C ASN A 273 6.21 9.80 -0.35
N ASP A 274 6.76 8.76 -0.98
CA ASP A 274 6.59 7.37 -0.52
C ASP A 274 7.50 7.03 0.68
N HIS A 275 8.45 7.90 1.02
CA HIS A 275 9.42 7.75 2.12
C HIS A 275 9.92 6.31 2.32
N PRO A 276 10.56 5.67 1.32
CA PRO A 276 10.90 4.24 1.40
C PRO A 276 11.67 3.87 2.66
N ILE A 277 11.29 2.74 3.27
CA ILE A 277 11.94 2.14 4.44
C ILE A 277 12.56 0.81 4.02
N PHE A 278 13.87 0.66 4.20
CA PHE A 278 14.61 -0.57 3.94
C PHE A 278 14.86 -1.36 5.21
N PHE A 279 14.55 -2.65 5.16
CA PHE A 279 14.85 -3.65 6.17
C PHE A 279 16.02 -4.49 5.69
N HIS A 280 17.18 -4.27 6.30
CA HIS A 280 18.41 -4.94 5.94
C HIS A 280 18.58 -6.26 6.74
N PRO A 281 19.12 -7.34 6.14
CA PRO A 281 19.22 -8.66 6.80
C PRO A 281 20.12 -8.70 8.05
N ASN A 282 20.93 -7.66 8.28
CA ASN A 282 21.75 -7.51 9.49
C ASN A 282 20.98 -6.89 10.67
N GLY A 283 19.68 -6.57 10.51
CA GLY A 283 18.85 -5.96 11.55
C GLY A 283 18.63 -4.46 11.41
N MET A 284 19.26 -3.81 10.44
CA MET A 284 19.16 -2.35 10.27
C MET A 284 17.89 -1.93 9.53
N ILE A 285 17.35 -0.78 9.94
CA ILE A 285 16.22 -0.11 9.31
C ILE A 285 16.65 1.28 8.83
N LEU A 286 16.39 1.59 7.56
CA LEU A 286 16.83 2.83 6.90
C LEU A 286 15.67 3.50 6.18
N ARG A 287 15.33 4.74 6.53
CA ARG A 287 14.36 5.56 5.77
C ARG A 287 15.06 6.49 4.80
N VAL A 288 14.55 6.54 3.57
CA VAL A 288 14.93 7.49 2.53
C VAL A 288 14.14 8.79 2.73
N LYS A 289 14.85 9.90 2.92
CA LYS A 289 14.25 11.24 3.08
C LYS A 289 14.41 12.09 1.83
N GLU A 290 15.42 11.81 1.03
CA GLU A 290 15.71 12.48 -0.24
C GLU A 290 16.30 11.52 -1.28
N LYS A 291 16.37 11.96 -2.55
CA LYS A 291 16.92 11.13 -3.64
C LYS A 291 18.39 10.75 -3.42
N SER A 292 19.17 11.64 -2.81
CA SER A 292 20.57 11.39 -2.41
C SER A 292 20.69 10.21 -1.44
N ASP A 293 19.77 10.06 -0.48
CA ASP A 293 19.75 8.93 0.44
C ASP A 293 19.58 7.61 -0.32
N LEU A 294 18.62 7.57 -1.26
CA LEU A 294 18.35 6.38 -2.06
C LEU A 294 19.60 5.96 -2.84
N ASN A 295 20.21 6.92 -3.55
CA ASN A 295 21.43 6.68 -4.33
C ASN A 295 22.57 6.18 -3.44
N LYS A 296 22.75 6.81 -2.27
CA LYS A 296 23.76 6.43 -1.27
C LYS A 296 23.53 5.00 -0.78
N TYR A 297 22.32 4.67 -0.35
CA TYR A 297 21.97 3.35 0.15
C TYR A 297 22.15 2.28 -0.93
N TYR A 298 21.74 2.56 -2.17
CA TYR A 298 21.94 1.62 -3.27
C TYR A 298 23.43 1.37 -3.56
N SER A 299 24.27 2.40 -3.51
CA SER A 299 25.72 2.22 -3.62
C SER A 299 26.31 1.38 -2.48
N ILE A 300 25.82 1.55 -1.25
CA ILE A 300 26.23 0.73 -0.09
C ILE A 300 25.73 -0.72 -0.26
N PHE A 301 24.49 -0.92 -0.69
CA PHE A 301 23.95 -2.27 -0.91
C PHE A 301 24.74 -3.02 -1.98
N LYS A 302 25.11 -2.35 -3.09
CA LYS A 302 25.98 -2.92 -4.12
C LYS A 302 27.34 -3.31 -3.57
N SER A 303 28.00 -2.46 -2.78
CA SER A 303 29.30 -2.81 -2.18
C SER A 303 29.21 -3.97 -1.18
N GLN A 304 28.01 -4.28 -0.68
CA GLN A 304 27.72 -5.42 0.18
C GLN A 304 27.26 -6.68 -0.59
N GLY A 305 27.28 -6.67 -1.93
CA GLY A 305 26.91 -7.81 -2.78
C GLY A 305 25.41 -8.01 -2.97
N PHE A 306 24.63 -6.93 -2.87
CA PHE A 306 23.21 -6.90 -3.25
C PHE A 306 23.02 -6.27 -4.63
N ALA A 307 21.95 -6.64 -5.32
CA ALA A 307 21.62 -6.15 -6.65
C ALA A 307 20.36 -5.27 -6.62
N PRO A 308 20.45 -4.01 -6.17
CA PRO A 308 19.32 -3.11 -6.21
C PRO A 308 19.00 -2.73 -7.65
N GLU A 309 17.75 -2.96 -8.03
CA GLU A 309 17.20 -2.55 -9.32
C GLU A 309 16.51 -1.18 -9.16
N TYR A 310 16.77 -0.31 -10.12
CA TYR A 310 15.93 0.85 -10.34
C TYR A 310 14.77 0.38 -11.20
N SER A 311 13.52 0.75 -10.87
CA SER A 311 12.46 0.59 -11.87
C SER A 311 12.88 1.35 -13.13
N SER A 312 12.59 0.83 -14.32
CA SER A 312 12.95 1.47 -15.60
C SER A 312 12.27 2.84 -15.84
N ARG A 313 11.60 3.36 -14.81
CA ARG A 313 10.94 4.66 -14.71
C ARG A 313 11.63 5.61 -13.72
N PHE A 314 12.77 5.23 -13.14
CA PHE A 314 13.65 6.05 -12.28
C PHE A 314 14.74 6.75 -13.09
#